data_AF-A0A9W9ZQ64-F1
#
_entry.id   AF-A0A9W9ZQ64-F1
#
_cell.length_a   1.000
_cell.length_b   1.000
_cell.length_c   1.000
_cell.angle_alpha   90.00
_cell.angle_beta   90.00
_cell.angle_gamma   90.00
#
_symmetry.space_group_name_H-M   'P 1'
#
loop_
_entity.id
_entity.type
_entity.pdbx_description
1 polymer ?
#
loop_
_entity_poly.entity_id
_entity_poly.type
_entity_poly.pdbx_seq_one_letter_code
_entity_poly.pdbx_strand_id
1 'polypeptide(L)'
;MPINETTKTLELHLTYSPISLFRWQMYESQRMRQKWFSVLGDEPQQSEEEQDSIKRALVETNPYLLGITMIVTLVHTVFEFLAFKNDIQFWRSRKTLEGLSVRSVFFNVFQSVIVLLYVMDNQTNTVVIISCFVGLLIEIWKINKAVDIKLDRENPWFGVIPRIVFADKETYVESETKQFDIIAFKYCRGHCFLC
;
A
#
# COMPACT_ATOMS: atom_id res chain seq x y z
N MET A 1 -5.07 27.42 -48.11
CA MET A 1 -6.01 28.26 -48.88
C MET A 1 -7.42 27.91 -48.41
N PRO A 2 -8.35 28.88 -48.26
CA PRO A 2 -9.71 28.58 -47.84
C PRO A 2 -10.43 27.75 -48.92
N ILE A 3 -11.24 26.77 -48.50
CA ILE A 3 -12.02 25.92 -49.41
C ILE A 3 -13.11 26.79 -50.05
N ASN A 4 -13.04 26.97 -51.37
CA ASN A 4 -14.03 27.69 -52.17
C ASN A 4 -14.47 26.83 -53.36
N GLU A 5 -15.65 27.11 -53.94
CA GLU A 5 -16.29 26.29 -54.99
C GLU A 5 -15.49 26.19 -56.31
N THR A 6 -14.52 27.08 -56.51
CA THR A 6 -13.67 27.14 -57.71
C THR A 6 -12.44 26.23 -57.67
N THR A 7 -12.11 25.63 -56.53
CA THR A 7 -10.96 24.71 -56.38
C THR A 7 -11.44 23.28 -56.11
N LYS A 8 -11.67 22.49 -57.17
CA LYS A 8 -12.20 21.11 -57.11
C LYS A 8 -11.18 20.05 -56.69
N THR A 9 -9.88 20.34 -56.77
CA THR A 9 -8.80 19.39 -56.51
C THR A 9 -7.78 20.01 -55.56
N LEU A 10 -7.54 19.35 -54.43
CA LEU A 10 -6.55 19.75 -53.43
C LEU A 10 -5.44 18.70 -53.42
N GLU A 11 -4.19 19.10 -53.69
CA GLU A 11 -3.04 18.20 -53.63
C GLU A 11 -2.73 17.88 -52.16
N LEU A 12 -3.09 16.67 -51.74
CA LEU A 12 -2.95 16.20 -50.37
C LEU A 12 -1.58 15.51 -50.24
N HIS A 13 -0.59 16.25 -49.74
CA HIS A 13 0.73 15.69 -49.47
C HIS A 13 0.69 14.83 -48.20
N LEU A 14 0.56 13.51 -48.36
CA LEU A 14 0.62 12.56 -47.26
C LEU A 14 2.09 12.15 -47.02
N THR A 15 2.73 12.74 -46.01
CA THR A 15 4.10 12.36 -45.63
C THR A 15 4.06 11.23 -44.60
N TYR A 16 4.45 10.02 -45.00
CA TYR A 16 4.58 8.88 -44.08
C TYR A 16 6.02 8.78 -43.55
N SER A 17 6.21 9.10 -42.27
CA SER A 17 7.51 8.93 -41.59
C SER A 17 7.38 7.86 -40.51
N PRO A 18 8.01 6.68 -40.68
CA PRO A 18 7.97 5.63 -39.66
C PRO A 18 8.77 6.07 -38.44
N ILE A 19 8.11 6.11 -37.29
CA ILE A 19 8.78 6.39 -36.01
C ILE A 19 9.33 5.09 -35.42
N SER A 20 10.48 5.19 -34.74
CA SER A 20 11.01 4.06 -33.97
C SER A 20 10.10 3.71 -32.79
N LEU A 21 9.95 2.43 -32.48
CA LEU A 21 9.16 1.92 -31.33
C LEU A 21 9.58 2.55 -30.01
N PHE A 22 10.87 2.83 -29.83
CA PHE A 22 11.37 3.49 -28.62
C PHE A 22 10.86 4.93 -28.50
N ARG A 23 10.89 5.68 -29.60
CA ARG A 23 10.34 7.04 -29.65
C ARG A 23 8.85 7.03 -29.40
N TRP A 24 8.14 6.05 -29.97
CA TRP A 24 6.71 5.89 -29.74
C TRP A 24 6.38 5.61 -28.27
N GLN A 25 7.09 4.66 -27.62
CA GLN A 25 6.91 4.38 -26.20
C GLN A 25 7.18 5.60 -25.32
N MET A 26 8.19 6.41 -25.68
CA MET A 26 8.48 7.65 -24.95
C MET A 26 7.37 8.70 -25.11
N TYR A 27 6.83 8.86 -26.33
CA TYR A 27 5.70 9.77 -26.54
C TYR A 27 4.44 9.30 -25.80
N GLU A 28 4.18 7.99 -25.80
CA GLU A 28 3.06 7.41 -25.06
C GLU A 28 3.23 7.57 -23.54
N SER A 29 4.43 7.38 -22.99
CA SER A 29 4.69 7.58 -21.57
C SER A 29 4.53 9.03 -21.14
N GLN A 30 4.98 9.99 -21.97
CA GLN A 30 4.77 11.42 -21.74
C GLN A 30 3.29 11.80 -21.82
N ARG A 31 2.56 11.29 -22.81
CA ARG A 31 1.11 11.50 -22.96
C ARG A 31 0.32 10.94 -21.79
N MET A 32 0.68 9.75 -21.31
CA MET A 32 0.06 9.14 -20.12
C MET A 32 0.34 9.98 -18.89
N ARG A 33 1.57 10.44 -18.72
CA ARG A 33 1.98 11.31 -17.61
C ARG A 33 1.18 12.62 -17.60
N GLN A 34 1.05 13.29 -18.75
CA GLN A 34 0.21 14.49 -18.90
C GLN A 34 -1.26 14.24 -18.54
N LYS A 35 -1.83 13.09 -18.93
CA LYS A 35 -3.21 12.72 -18.57
C LYS A 35 -3.39 12.49 -17.07
N TRP A 36 -2.43 11.83 -16.41
CA TRP A 36 -2.46 11.62 -14.96
C TRP A 36 -2.39 12.95 -14.21
N PHE A 37 -1.52 13.87 -14.64
CA PHE A 37 -1.42 15.20 -14.05
C PHE A 37 -2.65 16.08 -14.32
N SER A 38 -3.24 16.02 -15.52
CA SER A 38 -4.49 16.73 -15.81
C SER A 38 -5.70 16.22 -15.01
N VAL A 39 -5.72 14.92 -14.67
CA VAL A 39 -6.76 14.32 -13.81
C VAL A 39 -6.58 14.72 -12.35
N LEU A 40 -5.34 14.99 -11.93
CA LEU A 40 -5.01 15.48 -10.58
C LEU A 40 -5.17 17.00 -10.42
N GLY A 41 -5.60 17.72 -11.47
CA GLY A 41 -5.97 19.13 -11.41
C GLY A 41 -4.86 20.12 -11.76
N ASP A 42 -3.72 19.65 -12.27
CA ASP A 42 -2.61 20.52 -12.68
C ASP A 42 -2.77 20.92 -14.17
N GLU A 43 -2.68 22.22 -14.45
CA GLU A 43 -2.83 22.79 -15.80
C GLU A 43 -1.65 22.35 -16.69
N PRO A 44 -1.87 22.16 -18.01
CA PRO A 44 -0.82 21.70 -18.93
C PRO A 44 0.42 22.61 -18.99
N GLN A 45 0.29 23.87 -18.54
CA GLN A 45 1.38 24.85 -18.50
C GLN A 45 2.38 24.59 -17.36
N GLN A 46 1.97 23.97 -16.24
CA GLN A 46 2.89 23.55 -15.17
C GLN A 46 3.81 22.42 -15.63
N SER A 47 3.40 21.61 -16.62
CA SER A 47 4.19 20.45 -17.06
C SER A 47 5.50 20.85 -17.77
N GLU A 48 5.54 21.97 -18.49
CA GLU A 48 6.78 22.44 -19.14
C GLU A 48 7.74 23.06 -18.12
N GLU A 49 7.22 23.85 -17.18
CA GLU A 49 8.00 24.43 -16.08
C GLU A 49 8.52 23.36 -15.10
N GLU A 50 7.75 22.32 -14.82
CA GLU A 50 8.20 21.16 -14.04
C GLU A 50 9.31 20.38 -14.78
N GLN A 51 9.18 20.18 -16.09
CA GLN A 51 10.24 19.49 -16.83
C GLN A 51 11.54 20.28 -16.85
N ASP A 52 11.47 21.59 -17.02
CA ASP A 52 12.65 22.44 -17.03
C ASP A 52 13.24 22.62 -15.63
N SER A 53 12.42 22.68 -14.58
CA SER A 53 12.92 22.68 -13.19
C SER A 53 13.56 21.35 -12.80
N ILE A 54 13.01 20.19 -13.24
CA ILE A 54 13.64 18.89 -13.03
C ILE A 54 14.97 18.80 -13.80
N LYS A 55 15.04 19.23 -15.06
CA LYS A 55 16.30 19.27 -15.82
C LYS A 55 17.34 20.17 -15.15
N ARG A 56 16.91 21.32 -14.64
CA ARG A 56 17.77 22.28 -13.97
C ARG A 56 18.27 21.72 -12.64
N ALA A 57 17.41 21.10 -11.84
CA ALA A 57 17.80 20.38 -10.63
C ALA A 57 18.74 19.21 -10.91
N LEU A 58 18.53 18.47 -12.00
CA LEU A 58 19.41 17.36 -12.42
C LEU A 58 20.81 17.84 -12.84
N VAL A 59 20.91 19.01 -13.47
CA VAL A 59 22.19 19.60 -13.92
C VAL A 59 22.90 20.35 -12.79
N GLU A 60 22.15 20.99 -11.89
CA GLU A 60 22.69 21.76 -10.76
C GLU A 60 23.09 20.85 -9.58
N THR A 61 22.53 19.65 -9.46
CA THR A 61 22.89 18.69 -8.39
C THR A 61 24.12 17.86 -8.75
N ASN A 62 24.94 17.49 -7.75
CA ASN A 62 26.06 16.57 -7.95
C ASN A 62 25.56 15.22 -8.52
N PRO A 63 26.00 14.82 -9.74
CA PRO A 63 25.47 13.65 -10.43
C PRO A 63 25.68 12.33 -9.66
N TYR A 64 26.69 12.27 -8.79
CA TYR A 64 26.98 11.10 -7.98
C TYR A 64 25.91 10.88 -6.88
N LEU A 65 25.53 11.95 -6.18
CA LEU A 65 24.47 11.92 -5.16
C LEU A 65 23.13 11.56 -5.80
N LEU A 66 22.82 12.17 -6.95
CA LEU A 66 21.56 11.93 -7.65
C LEU A 66 21.42 10.50 -8.17
N GLY A 67 22.51 9.91 -8.68
CA GLY A 67 22.55 8.51 -9.10
C GLY A 67 22.25 7.56 -7.94
N ILE A 68 22.83 7.81 -6.76
CA ILE A 68 22.55 7.02 -5.55
C ILE A 68 21.08 7.20 -5.14
N THR A 69 20.56 8.43 -5.09
CA THR A 69 19.16 8.69 -4.77
C THR A 69 18.22 7.94 -5.72
N MET A 70 18.50 7.93 -7.01
CA MET A 70 17.70 7.17 -7.99
C MET A 70 17.70 5.66 -7.66
N ILE A 71 18.86 5.07 -7.39
CA ILE A 71 18.96 3.64 -7.04
C ILE A 71 18.22 3.36 -5.73
N VAL A 72 18.42 4.18 -4.70
CA VAL A 72 17.75 4.04 -3.40
C VAL A 72 16.25 4.13 -3.56
N THR A 73 15.72 5.09 -4.32
CA THR A 73 14.27 5.22 -4.57
C THR A 73 13.70 4.03 -5.34
N LEU A 74 14.42 3.51 -6.34
CA LEU A 74 14.00 2.32 -7.09
C LEU A 74 13.93 1.09 -6.18
N VAL A 75 14.99 0.84 -5.42
CA VAL A 75 15.05 -0.29 -4.50
C VAL A 75 13.99 -0.17 -3.41
N HIS A 76 13.80 1.03 -2.85
CA HIS A 76 12.76 1.32 -1.87
C HIS A 76 11.36 0.99 -2.42
N THR A 77 11.05 1.47 -3.63
CA THR A 77 9.77 1.20 -4.29
C THR A 77 9.53 -0.31 -4.51
N VAL A 78 10.57 -1.05 -4.89
CA VAL A 78 10.49 -2.51 -5.09
C VAL A 78 10.26 -3.26 -3.77
N PHE A 79 10.97 -2.89 -2.71
CA PHE A 79 10.79 -3.54 -1.40
C PHE A 79 9.42 -3.26 -0.80
N GLU A 80 8.91 -2.04 -0.92
CA GLU A 80 7.54 -1.71 -0.50
C GLU A 80 6.53 -2.57 -1.25
N PHE A 81 6.66 -2.67 -2.58
CA PHE A 81 5.77 -3.50 -3.39
C PHE A 81 5.83 -4.99 -3.02
N LEU A 82 7.03 -5.53 -2.77
CA LEU A 82 7.20 -6.91 -2.33
C LEU A 82 6.62 -7.15 -0.94
N ALA A 83 6.79 -6.21 -0.01
CA ALA A 83 6.22 -6.28 1.33
C ALA A 83 4.68 -6.28 1.26
N PHE A 84 4.08 -5.38 0.47
CA PHE A 84 2.63 -5.36 0.25
C PHE A 84 2.12 -6.65 -0.38
N LYS A 85 2.82 -7.16 -1.40
CA LYS A 85 2.43 -8.41 -2.07
C LYS A 85 2.50 -9.61 -1.12
N ASN A 86 3.59 -9.71 -0.35
CA ASN A 86 3.78 -10.79 0.61
C ASN A 86 2.68 -10.77 1.67
N ASP A 87 2.41 -9.59 2.23
CA ASP A 87 1.42 -9.41 3.26
C ASP A 87 0.00 -9.73 2.75
N ILE A 88 -0.43 -9.19 1.59
CA ILE A 88 -1.73 -9.57 0.99
C ILE A 88 -1.82 -11.08 0.74
N GLN A 89 -0.76 -11.70 0.23
CA GLN A 89 -0.72 -13.14 -0.02
C GLN A 89 -0.81 -13.95 1.27
N PHE A 90 -0.13 -13.51 2.34
CA PHE A 90 -0.17 -14.13 3.65
C PHE A 90 -1.61 -14.16 4.21
N TRP A 91 -2.29 -13.02 4.16
CA TRP A 91 -3.66 -12.87 4.65
C TRP A 91 -4.71 -13.54 3.76
N ARG A 92 -4.47 -13.63 2.46
CA ARG A 92 -5.37 -14.33 1.53
C ARG A 92 -5.25 -15.85 1.61
N SER A 93 -4.08 -16.40 1.94
CA SER A 93 -3.79 -17.83 1.89
C SER A 93 -4.13 -18.59 3.19
N ARG A 94 -4.20 -17.92 4.33
CA ARG A 94 -4.49 -18.56 5.64
C ARG A 94 -5.99 -18.74 5.89
N LYS A 95 -6.40 -19.97 6.24
CA LYS A 95 -7.77 -20.33 6.66
C LYS A 95 -7.95 -20.44 8.18
N THR A 96 -6.85 -20.49 8.94
CA THR A 96 -6.82 -20.50 10.40
C THR A 96 -5.93 -19.33 10.84
N LEU A 97 -6.43 -18.51 11.76
CA LEU A 97 -5.73 -17.35 12.33
C LEU A 97 -5.09 -17.72 13.69
N GLU A 98 -4.90 -19.02 13.94
CA GLU A 98 -4.27 -19.53 15.17
C GLU A 98 -2.82 -19.03 15.26
N GLY A 99 -2.49 -18.37 16.37
CA GLY A 99 -1.17 -17.76 16.61
C GLY A 99 -1.03 -16.30 16.16
N LEU A 100 -2.05 -15.70 15.55
CA LEU A 100 -2.01 -14.29 15.15
C LEU A 100 -2.65 -13.39 16.22
N SER A 101 -1.89 -12.44 16.75
CA SER A 101 -2.38 -11.51 17.76
C SER A 101 -3.17 -10.36 17.13
N VAL A 102 -4.48 -10.31 17.39
CA VAL A 102 -5.37 -9.21 16.96
C VAL A 102 -4.88 -7.84 17.44
N ARG A 103 -4.25 -7.79 18.63
CA ARG A 103 -3.66 -6.55 19.16
C ARG A 103 -2.50 -6.06 18.29
N SER A 104 -1.62 -6.97 17.85
CA SER A 104 -0.50 -6.60 16.97
C SER A 104 -1.00 -6.04 15.64
N VAL A 105 -2.05 -6.61 15.08
CA VAL A 105 -2.68 -6.14 13.83
C VAL A 105 -3.27 -4.74 14.03
N PHE A 106 -3.99 -4.50 15.14
CA PHE A 106 -4.54 -3.19 15.45
C PHE A 106 -3.45 -2.12 15.62
N PHE A 107 -2.35 -2.45 16.31
CA PHE A 107 -1.20 -1.55 16.44
C PHE A 107 -0.57 -1.21 15.08
N ASN A 108 -0.52 -2.15 14.14
CA ASN A 108 -0.04 -1.91 12.78
C ASN A 108 -0.92 -0.91 12.00
N VAL A 109 -2.24 -1.01 12.13
CA VAL A 109 -3.16 -0.05 11.50
C VAL A 109 -3.04 1.32 12.16
N PHE A 110 -2.94 1.38 13.49
CA PHE A 110 -2.80 2.61 14.24
C PHE A 110 -1.53 3.39 13.84
N GLN A 111 -0.37 2.74 13.75
CA GLN A 111 0.85 3.40 13.29
C GLN A 111 0.73 3.89 11.84
N SER A 112 0.07 3.12 10.96
CA SER A 112 -0.13 3.49 9.55
C SER A 112 -0.98 4.76 9.41
N VAL A 113 -2.01 4.90 10.26
CA VAL A 113 -2.82 6.13 10.35
C VAL A 113 -1.97 7.33 10.79
N ILE A 114 -1.09 7.18 11.78
CA ILE A 114 -0.20 8.26 12.23
C ILE A 114 0.73 8.71 11.10
N VAL A 115 1.32 7.77 10.36
CA VAL A 115 2.18 8.08 9.21
C VAL A 115 1.40 8.82 8.13
N LEU A 116 0.19 8.37 7.78
CA LEU A 116 -0.64 9.07 6.80
C LEU A 116 -0.96 10.50 7.26
N LEU A 117 -1.33 10.69 8.52
CA LEU A 117 -1.63 12.00 9.08
C LEU A 117 -0.40 12.93 9.02
N TYR A 118 0.78 12.40 9.33
CA TYR A 118 2.05 13.14 9.25
C TYR A 118 2.38 13.58 7.80
N VAL A 119 2.21 12.69 6.81
CA VAL A 119 2.48 13.02 5.40
C VAL A 119 1.48 14.05 4.88
N MET A 120 0.22 13.95 5.31
CA MET A 120 -0.84 14.89 4.95
C MET A 120 -0.59 16.28 5.55
N ASP A 121 -0.08 16.35 6.78
CA ASP A 121 0.27 17.62 7.44
C ASP A 121 1.52 18.28 6.82
N ASN A 122 2.49 17.48 6.37
CA ASN A 122 3.72 17.98 5.74
C ASN A 122 3.58 18.39 4.26
N GLN A 123 2.35 18.54 3.72
CA GLN A 123 2.09 18.89 2.31
C GLN A 123 3.02 18.16 1.31
N THR A 124 3.22 16.86 1.53
CA THR A 124 4.14 16.07 0.70
C THR A 124 3.51 15.80 -0.67
N ASN A 125 4.32 15.37 -1.65
CA ASN A 125 3.85 15.03 -2.99
C ASN A 125 2.59 14.13 -2.95
N THR A 126 1.55 14.54 -3.68
CA THR A 126 0.25 13.85 -3.77
C THR A 126 0.38 12.37 -4.09
N VAL A 127 1.39 11.97 -4.87
CA VAL A 127 1.68 10.57 -5.19
C VAL A 127 2.02 9.75 -3.94
N VAL A 128 2.76 10.34 -3.00
CA VAL A 128 3.14 9.71 -1.72
C VAL A 128 1.93 9.63 -0.79
N ILE A 129 1.07 10.65 -0.78
CA ILE A 129 -0.18 10.62 0.00
C ILE A 129 -1.08 9.48 -0.49
N ILE A 130 -1.23 9.34 -1.81
CA ILE A 130 -2.05 8.27 -2.42
C ILE A 130 -1.49 6.88 -2.09
N SER A 131 -0.18 6.68 -2.16
CA SER A 131 0.42 5.38 -1.83
C SER A 131 0.23 5.00 -0.36
N CYS A 132 0.39 5.94 0.57
CA CYS A 132 0.10 5.74 1.99
C CYS A 132 -1.39 5.44 2.23
N PHE A 133 -2.29 6.15 1.55
CA PHE A 133 -3.73 5.94 1.68
C PHE A 133 -4.17 4.54 1.22
N VAL A 134 -3.64 4.06 0.09
CA VAL A 134 -3.89 2.68 -0.38
C VAL A 134 -3.35 1.65 0.61
N GLY A 135 -2.17 1.89 1.20
CA GLY A 135 -1.62 1.05 2.27
C GLY A 135 -2.57 0.94 3.47
N LEU A 136 -3.11 2.07 3.93
CA LEU A 136 -4.07 2.13 5.03
C LEU A 136 -5.36 1.33 4.70
N LEU A 137 -5.89 1.45 3.48
CA LEU A 137 -7.06 0.67 3.06
C LEU A 137 -6.81 -0.84 3.11
N ILE A 138 -5.62 -1.30 2.70
CA ILE A 138 -5.25 -2.72 2.79
C ILE A 138 -5.18 -3.16 4.26
N GLU A 139 -4.61 -2.35 5.15
CA GLU A 139 -4.58 -2.60 6.60
C GLU A 139 -5.99 -2.69 7.22
N ILE A 140 -6.92 -1.80 6.84
CA ILE A 140 -8.33 -1.87 7.26
C ILE A 140 -9.00 -3.14 6.75
N TRP A 141 -8.73 -3.53 5.50
CA TRP A 141 -9.26 -4.76 4.94
C TRP A 141 -8.78 -5.99 5.73
N LYS A 142 -7.51 -6.01 6.17
CA LYS A 142 -6.99 -7.07 7.05
C LYS A 142 -7.73 -7.15 8.37
N ILE A 143 -8.03 -6.02 9.03
CA ILE A 143 -8.82 -6.04 10.28
C ILE A 143 -10.17 -6.69 10.04
N ASN A 144 -10.91 -6.26 9.01
CA ASN A 144 -12.21 -6.82 8.68
C ASN A 144 -12.13 -8.33 8.39
N LYS A 145 -11.01 -8.81 7.83
CA LYS A 145 -10.78 -10.22 7.55
C LYS A 145 -10.28 -11.03 8.76
N ALA A 146 -9.48 -10.42 9.63
CA ALA A 146 -8.94 -11.02 10.85
C ALA A 146 -10.00 -11.17 11.94
N VAL A 147 -11.00 -10.29 11.89
CA VAL A 147 -12.10 -10.20 12.85
C VAL A 147 -13.29 -10.99 12.31
N ASP A 148 -13.16 -12.32 12.23
CA ASP A 148 -14.32 -13.21 12.12
C ASP A 148 -14.95 -13.33 13.52
N ILE A 149 -15.73 -12.31 13.89
CA ILE A 149 -16.50 -12.32 15.13
C ILE A 149 -17.61 -13.37 14.95
N LYS A 150 -17.43 -14.55 15.57
CA LYS A 150 -18.59 -15.28 16.08
C LYS A 150 -19.20 -14.39 17.16
N LEU A 151 -20.20 -13.61 16.75
CA LEU A 151 -20.88 -12.65 17.59
C LEU A 151 -21.74 -13.44 18.58
N ASP A 152 -21.18 -13.77 19.75
CA ASP A 152 -22.02 -14.20 20.87
C ASP A 152 -22.88 -13.01 21.29
N ARG A 153 -24.13 -13.06 20.82
CA ARG A 153 -25.15 -12.01 20.92
C ARG A 153 -25.73 -11.89 22.34
N GLU A 154 -25.14 -12.56 23.31
CA GLU A 154 -25.76 -12.77 24.62
C GLU A 154 -25.27 -11.83 25.73
N ASN A 155 -24.14 -11.10 25.57
CA ASN A 155 -23.79 -10.06 26.56
C ASN A 155 -22.84 -8.95 26.04
N PRO A 156 -23.35 -7.80 25.56
CA PRO A 156 -22.53 -6.66 25.16
C PRO A 156 -22.05 -5.84 26.38
N TRP A 157 -20.77 -5.45 26.39
CA TRP A 157 -20.29 -4.40 27.29
C TRP A 157 -20.59 -3.04 26.66
N PHE A 158 -21.28 -2.17 27.40
CA PHE A 158 -21.65 -0.82 26.96
C PHE A 158 -22.54 -0.74 25.71
N GLY A 159 -23.32 -1.78 25.41
CA GLY A 159 -24.43 -1.70 24.43
C GLY A 159 -24.07 -1.46 22.95
N VAL A 160 -22.81 -1.18 22.63
CA VAL A 160 -22.36 -0.87 21.25
C VAL A 160 -21.16 -1.72 20.82
N ILE A 161 -20.38 -2.26 21.76
CA ILE A 161 -19.16 -3.03 21.46
C ILE A 161 -19.39 -4.51 21.82
N PRO A 162 -19.57 -5.40 20.83
CA PRO A 162 -19.61 -6.83 21.09
C PRO A 162 -18.25 -7.27 21.67
N ARG A 163 -18.29 -7.99 22.79
CA ARG A 163 -17.10 -8.53 23.45
C ARG A 163 -16.37 -9.43 22.45
N ILE A 164 -15.10 -9.15 22.19
CA ILE A 164 -14.23 -10.03 21.41
C ILE A 164 -14.01 -11.29 22.26
N VAL A 165 -14.88 -12.28 22.13
CA VAL A 165 -14.65 -13.61 22.66
C VAL A 165 -13.74 -14.29 21.65
N PHE A 166 -12.47 -14.44 22.04
CA PHE A 166 -11.56 -15.38 21.39
C PHE A 166 -12.17 -16.77 21.57
N ALA A 167 -13.04 -17.17 20.64
CA ALA A 167 -13.28 -18.58 20.41
C ALA A 167 -11.98 -19.09 19.78
N ASP A 168 -11.06 -19.52 20.64
CA ASP A 168 -10.01 -20.44 20.24
C ASP A 168 -10.69 -21.51 19.38
N LYS A 169 -10.12 -21.77 18.21
CA LYS A 169 -10.33 -23.06 17.58
C LYS A 169 -9.65 -24.09 18.47
N GLU A 170 -10.28 -24.45 19.58
CA GLU A 170 -10.09 -25.75 20.21
C GLU A 170 -10.81 -26.77 19.33
N THR A 171 -10.38 -26.88 18.07
CA THR A 171 -10.69 -28.05 17.25
C THR A 171 -9.51 -28.99 17.36
N TYR A 172 -9.63 -29.90 18.33
CA TYR A 172 -9.05 -31.24 18.26
C TYR A 172 -7.52 -31.39 18.42
N VAL A 173 -6.91 -30.68 19.38
CA VAL A 173 -5.68 -31.13 20.06
C VAL A 173 -5.63 -30.61 21.51
N GLU A 174 -6.70 -30.83 22.27
CA GLU A 174 -6.63 -30.97 23.73
C GLU A 174 -5.93 -32.30 24.09
N SER A 175 -4.74 -32.54 23.58
CA SER A 175 -4.02 -33.79 23.82
C SER A 175 -3.14 -33.65 25.05
N GLU A 176 -3.70 -33.87 26.23
CA GLU A 176 -3.05 -34.25 27.50
C GLU A 176 -1.91 -33.38 28.09
N THR A 177 -1.05 -32.74 27.29
CA THR A 177 0.17 -32.02 27.69
C THR A 177 -0.13 -30.82 28.60
N LYS A 178 -1.24 -30.11 28.36
CA LYS A 178 -1.64 -28.97 29.20
C LYS A 178 -2.13 -29.41 30.58
N GLN A 179 -2.73 -30.60 30.69
CA GLN A 179 -3.11 -31.17 31.98
C GLN A 179 -1.87 -31.63 32.76
N PHE A 180 -0.89 -32.24 32.08
CA PHE A 180 0.39 -32.57 32.69
C PHE A 180 1.15 -31.33 33.18
N ASP A 181 1.18 -30.24 32.40
CA ASP A 181 1.82 -28.99 32.81
C ASP A 181 1.15 -28.38 34.06
N ILE A 182 -0.19 -28.37 34.13
CA ILE A 182 -0.92 -27.86 35.29
C ILE A 182 -0.69 -28.72 36.54
N ILE A 183 -0.65 -30.04 36.40
CA ILE A 183 -0.36 -30.97 37.51
C ILE A 183 1.09 -30.79 37.98
N ALA A 184 2.05 -30.66 37.07
CA ALA A 184 3.46 -30.41 37.40
C ALA A 184 3.64 -29.11 38.20
N PHE A 185 2.96 -28.03 37.80
CA PHE A 185 3.00 -26.75 38.53
C PHE A 185 2.39 -26.80 39.94
N LYS A 186 1.43 -27.70 40.19
CA LYS A 186 0.81 -27.87 41.51
C LYS A 186 1.74 -28.60 42.48
N TYR A 187 2.45 -29.63 42.01
CA TYR A 187 3.45 -30.34 42.80
C TYR A 187 4.72 -29.50 43.05
N CYS A 188 5.19 -28.76 42.05
CA CYS A 188 6.38 -27.93 42.18
C CYS A 188 6.17 -26.78 43.19
N ARG A 189 4.97 -26.19 43.26
CA ARG A 189 4.62 -25.19 44.27
C ARG A 189 4.47 -25.77 45.68
N GLY A 190 3.93 -26.98 45.82
CA GLY A 190 3.74 -27.63 47.13
C GLY A 190 5.06 -28.01 47.82
N HIS A 191 6.07 -28.41 47.06
CA HIS A 191 7.36 -28.84 47.61
C HIS A 191 8.36 -27.69 47.87
N CYS A 192 8.13 -26.51 47.26
CA CYS A 192 8.96 -25.32 47.48
C CYS A 192 8.56 -24.50 48.73
N PHE A 193 7.42 -24.81 49.37
CA PHE A 193 6.96 -24.10 50.58
C PHE A 193 7.23 -24.89 51.88
N LEU A 194 7.78 -26.11 51.78
CA LEU A 194 8.03 -27.01 52.91
C LEU A 194 9.53 -27.40 53.07
N CYS A 195 10.43 -26.71 52.37
CA CYS A 195 11.88 -26.75 52.59
C CYS A 195 12.36 -25.31 52.77
#